data_AF-A0A3D1PEM2-F1
#
_entry.id   AF-A0A3D1PEM2-F1
#
_cell.length_a   1.000
_cell.length_b   1.000
_cell.length_c   1.000
_cell.angle_alpha   90.00
_cell.angle_beta   90.00
_cell.angle_gamma   90.00
#
_symmetry.space_group_name_H-M   'P 1'
#
loop_
_entity.id
_entity.type
_entity.pdbx_description
1 polymer ?
#
loop_
_entity_poly.entity_id
_entity_poly.type
_entity_poly.pdbx_seq_one_letter_code
_entity_poly.pdbx_strand_id
1 'polypeptide(L)' 'MLVFEAKLEGTNEQYGCLDEAIRTARFVRNSCLRYWMDNKGVGRYELSAYCAVLAKEFPWANKLNSMARQ' A
#
# COMPACT_ATOMS: atom_id res chain seq x y z
N MET A 1 30.79 3.32 -6.81
CA MET A 1 29.31 3.41 -6.73
C MET A 1 28.97 4.85 -6.40
N LEU A 2 28.32 5.57 -7.32
CA LEU A 2 27.86 6.93 -7.05
C LEU A 2 26.53 6.83 -6.31
N VAL A 3 26.47 7.36 -5.10
CA VAL A 3 25.25 7.46 -4.30
C VAL A 3 24.86 8.92 -4.26
N PHE A 4 23.69 9.24 -4.80
CA PHE A 4 23.11 10.58 -4.70
C PHE A 4 22.15 10.59 -3.52
N GLU A 5 22.50 11.35 -2.48
CA GLU A 5 21.61 11.65 -1.38
C GLU A 5 21.11 13.09 -1.52
N ALA A 6 19.80 13.26 -1.41
CA ALA A 6 19.15 14.56 -1.39
C ALA A 6 18.18 14.61 -0.22
N LYS A 7 18.05 15.79 0.40
CA LYS A 7 17.00 16.04 1.38
C LYS A 7 15.75 16.46 0.62
N LEU A 8 14.62 15.83 0.97
CA LEU A 8 13.33 16.21 0.43
C LEU A 8 12.86 17.48 1.15
N GLU A 9 12.79 18.61 0.44
CA GLU A 9 12.22 19.86 0.93
C GLU A 9 10.82 20.05 0.32
N GLY A 10 9.84 20.32 1.17
CA GLY A 10 8.46 20.50 0.75
C GLY A 10 7.67 21.36 1.75
N THR A 11 6.47 21.77 1.35
CA THR A 11 5.53 22.44 2.25
C THR A 11 4.92 21.43 3.23
N ASN A 12 4.36 21.91 4.34
CA ASN A 12 3.64 21.05 5.29
C ASN A 12 2.49 20.27 4.62
N GLU A 13 1.81 20.88 3.65
CA GLU A 13 0.75 20.22 2.87
C GLU A 13 1.30 19.06 2.03
N GLN A 14 2.43 19.26 1.36
CA GLN A 14 3.09 18.20 0.59
C GLN A 14 3.53 17.04 1.49
N TYR A 15 4.10 17.32 2.66
CA TYR A 15 4.43 16.28 3.65
C TYR A 15 3.18 15.55 4.15
N GLY A 16 2.06 16.25 4.35
CA GLY A 16 0.77 15.64 4.69
C GLY A 16 0.31 14.63 3.64
N CYS A 17 0.36 15.00 2.36
CA CYS A 17 0.04 14.09 1.25
C CYS A 17 0.95 12.85 1.22
N LEU A 18 2.25 13.02 1.51
CA LEU A 18 3.20 11.91 1.59
C LEU A 18 2.87 10.97 2.75
N ASP A 19 2.56 11.51 3.92
CA ASP A 19 2.16 10.72 5.07
C ASP A 19 0.89 9.90 4.80
N GLU A 20 -0.10 10.49 4.13
CA GLU A 20 -1.30 9.76 3.71
C GLU A 20 -0.99 8.64 2.71
N ALA A 21 -0.10 8.90 1.73
CA ALA A 21 0.33 7.89 0.78
C ALA A 21 1.08 6.73 1.46
N ILE A 22 1.98 7.04 2.41
CA ILE A 22 2.73 6.04 3.19
C ILE A 22 1.78 5.21 4.05
N ARG A 23 0.81 5.85 4.72
CA ARG A 23 -0.20 5.14 5.53
C ARG A 23 -1.05 4.21 4.66
N THR A 24 -1.46 4.67 3.49
CA THR A 24 -2.22 3.89 2.52
C THR A 24 -1.45 2.65 2.06
N ALA A 25 -0.19 2.80 1.64
CA ALA A 25 0.65 1.69 1.21
C ALA A 25 0.91 0.70 2.36
N ARG A 26 1.17 1.20 3.58
CA ARG A 26 1.35 0.38 4.77
C ARG A 26 0.12 -0.44 5.10
N PHE A 27 -1.08 0.15 4.96
CA PHE A 27 -2.33 -0.58 5.18
C PHE A 27 -2.44 -1.78 4.23
N VAL A 28 -2.38 -1.55 2.91
CA VAL A 28 -2.53 -2.63 1.91
C VAL A 28 -1.48 -3.72 2.16
N ARG A 29 -0.22 -3.33 2.30
CA ARG A 29 0.89 -4.27 2.55
C ARG A 29 0.68 -5.09 3.81
N ASN A 30 0.37 -4.45 4.94
CA ASN A 30 0.24 -5.14 6.21
C ASN A 30 -0.99 -6.07 6.23
N SER A 31 -2.08 -5.68 5.58
CA SER A 31 -3.26 -6.54 5.40
C SER A 31 -2.92 -7.77 4.56
N CYS A 32 -2.22 -7.61 3.44
CA CYS A 32 -1.76 -8.74 2.61
C CYS A 32 -0.77 -9.65 3.35
N LEU A 33 0.17 -9.08 4.12
CA LEU A 33 1.10 -9.86 4.94
C LEU A 33 0.38 -10.66 6.01
N ARG A 34 -0.61 -10.06 6.70
CA ARG A 34 -1.43 -10.76 7.68
C ARG A 34 -2.19 -11.92 7.03
N TYR A 35 -2.86 -11.65 5.91
CA TYR A 35 -3.57 -12.67 5.16
C TYR A 35 -2.66 -13.84 4.73
N TRP A 36 -1.44 -13.54 4.28
CA TRP A 36 -0.45 -14.55 3.93
C TRP A 36 -0.01 -15.40 5.13
N MET A 37 0.20 -14.78 6.29
CA MET A 37 0.59 -15.50 7.50
C MET A 37 -0.51 -16.45 8.00
N ASP A 38 -1.77 -16.05 7.86
CA ASP A 38 -2.91 -16.76 8.41
C ASP A 38 -3.41 -17.90 7.49
N ASN A 39 -2.98 -17.95 6.21
CA ASN A 39 -3.49 -18.87 5.21
C ASN A 39 -2.38 -19.67 4.51
N LYS A 40 -2.52 -20.99 4.42
CA LYS A 40 -1.56 -21.87 3.71
C LYS A 40 -1.78 -21.83 2.20
N GLY A 41 -0.69 -21.88 1.43
CA GLY A 41 -0.74 -21.95 -0.03
C GLY A 41 -1.04 -20.61 -0.72
N VAL A 42 -1.04 -19.50 0.02
CA VAL A 42 -1.20 -18.16 -0.54
C VAL A 42 0.06 -17.75 -1.29
N GLY A 43 -0.09 -17.56 -2.61
CA GLY A 43 0.94 -17.04 -3.50
C GLY A 43 0.58 -15.65 -4.02
N ARG A 44 1.28 -15.22 -5.07
CA ARG A 44 1.13 -13.86 -5.64
C ARG A 44 -0.27 -13.57 -6.18
N TYR A 45 -0.96 -14.59 -6.70
CA TYR A 45 -2.26 -14.42 -7.35
C TYR A 45 -3.37 -14.26 -6.32
N GLU A 46 -3.31 -15.03 -5.23
CA GLU A 46 -4.21 -14.94 -4.09
C GLU A 46 -4.05 -13.58 -3.40
N LEU A 47 -2.82 -13.09 -3.23
CA LEU A 47 -2.57 -11.76 -2.68
C LEU A 47 -3.13 -10.64 -3.57
N SER A 48 -2.92 -10.72 -4.89
CA SER A 48 -3.49 -9.75 -5.84
C SER A 48 -5.03 -9.74 -5.79
N ALA A 49 -5.65 -10.93 -5.74
CA ALA A 49 -7.10 -11.06 -5.60
C ALA A 49 -7.60 -10.52 -4.24
N TYR A 50 -6.83 -10.72 -3.18
CA TYR A 50 -7.16 -10.21 -1.84
C TYR A 50 -7.22 -8.68 -1.80
N CYS A 51 -6.42 -7.97 -2.61
CA CYS A 51 -6.51 -6.51 -2.73
C CYS A 51 -7.87 -6.03 -3.27
N ALA A 52 -8.57 -6.85 -4.07
CA ALA A 52 -9.94 -6.56 -4.50
C ALA A 52 -10.96 -6.77 -3.37
N VAL A 53 -10.70 -7.71 -2.45
CA VAL A 53 -11.50 -7.91 -1.24
C VAL A 53 -11.35 -6.70 -0.33
N LEU A 54 -10.11 -6.26 -0.06
CA LEU A 54 -9.85 -5.05 0.72
C LEU A 54 -10.54 -3.82 0.14
N ALA A 55 -10.55 -3.67 -1.19
CA ALA A 55 -11.26 -2.55 -1.83
C ALA A 55 -12.79 -2.60 -1.62
N LYS A 56 -13.38 -3.79 -1.51
CA LYS A 56 -14.82 -3.93 -1.23
C LYS A 56 -15.13 -3.67 0.24
N GLU A 57 -14.28 -4.12 1.16
CA GLU A 57 -14.46 -3.94 2.60
C GLU A 57 -14.21 -2.50 3.05
N PHE A 58 -13.27 -1.82 2.42
CA PHE A 58 -12.85 -0.47 2.79
C PHE A 58 -13.19 0.52 1.65
N PRO A 59 -14.27 1.32 1.76
CA PRO A 59 -14.71 2.23 0.70
C PRO A 59 -13.64 3.22 0.23
N TRP A 60 -12.70 3.60 1.12
CA TRP A 60 -11.58 4.47 0.77
C TRP A 60 -10.53 3.72 -0.07
N ALA A 61 -10.28 2.44 0.19
CA ALA A 61 -9.36 1.61 -0.58
C ALA A 61 -9.91 1.38 -2.00
N ASN A 62 -11.23 1.39 -2.18
CA ASN A 62 -11.85 1.35 -3.51
C ASN A 62 -11.52 2.56 -4.39
N LYS A 63 -11.20 3.71 -3.77
CA LYS A 63 -10.82 4.93 -4.50
C LYS A 63 -9.38 4.87 -5.03
N LEU A 64 -8.59 3.90 -4.58
CA LEU A 64 -7.23 3.70 -5.05
C LEU A 64 -7.22 3.07 -6.44
N ASN A 65 -6.29 3.54 -7.29
CA ASN A 65 -6.06 2.90 -8.58
C ASN A 65 -5.52 1.46 -8.40
N SER A 66 -5.48 0.69 -9.48
CA SER A 66 -5.09 -0.73 -9.44
C SER A 66 -3.62 -0.95 -9.06
N MET A 67 -2.74 0.04 -9.31
CA MET A 67 -1.32 -0.04 -8.96
C MET A 67 -1.09 0.30 -7.48
N ALA A 68 -1.84 1.25 -6.93
CA ALA A 68 -1.76 1.62 -5.52
C ALA A 68 -2.28 0.50 -4.58
N ARG A 69 -2.95 -0.51 -5.14
CA ARG A 69 -3.46 -1.68 -4.43
C ARG A 69 -2.62 -2.94 -4.62
N GLN A 70 -1.53 -2.91 -5.39
CA GLN A 70 -0.68 -4.09 -5.67
C GLN A 70 0.74 -3.88 -5.14
#